data_AF-A0A357FKG8-F1
#
_entry.id   AF-A0A357FKG8-F1
#
_cell.length_a   1.000
_cell.length_b   1.000
_cell.length_c   1.000
_cell.angle_alpha   90.00
_cell.angle_beta   90.00
_cell.angle_gamma   90.00
#
_symmetry.space_group_name_H-M   'P 1'
#
loop_
_entity.id
_entity.type
_entity.pdbx_description
1 polymer ?
#
loop_
_entity_poly.entity_id
_entity_poly.type
_entity_poly.pdbx_seq_one_letter_code
_entity_poly.pdbx_strand_id
1 'polypeptide(L)'
;QANMNMDDYLVSLGKTREEFVEESKTEASDRLKRSFVLAKIAEEEGIEVSDEDIDERISEMFSNAEQEIPESSKNAQMRDYLSRSLLMEETMKKLEGIAAGESGEDNTDQGPDKSDAASDPADDNKDQETEEGEVNA
;
A
#
# COMPACT_ATOMS: atom_id res chain seq x y z
N GLN A 1 7.84 -32.43 -10.30
CA GLN A 1 8.26 -31.78 -9.04
C GLN A 1 7.65 -32.60 -7.91
N ALA A 2 8.45 -33.12 -6.98
CA ALA A 2 7.92 -33.85 -5.83
C ALA A 2 7.23 -32.84 -4.91
N ASN A 3 5.90 -32.94 -4.83
CA ASN A 3 5.09 -32.13 -3.93
C ASN A 3 5.24 -32.77 -2.54
N MET A 4 6.33 -32.45 -1.84
CA MET A 4 6.50 -32.92 -0.45
C MET A 4 5.39 -32.29 0.37
N ASN A 5 4.52 -33.14 0.93
CA ASN A 5 3.57 -32.67 1.91
C ASN A 5 4.33 -32.27 3.19
N MET A 6 3.70 -31.45 4.05
CA MET A 6 4.34 -30.97 5.27
C MET A 6 4.82 -32.11 6.18
N ASP A 7 4.12 -33.23 6.18
CA ASP A 7 4.41 -34.36 7.06
C ASP A 7 5.69 -35.08 6.61
N ASP A 8 5.90 -35.29 5.30
CA ASP A 8 7.13 -35.85 4.74
C ASP A 8 8.34 -34.96 5.04
N TYR A 9 8.14 -33.63 4.98
CA TYR A 9 9.17 -32.66 5.34
C TYR A 9 9.54 -32.77 6.83
N LEU A 10 8.55 -32.80 7.72
CA LEU A 10 8.79 -32.95 9.16
C LEU A 10 9.47 -34.27 9.51
N VAL A 11 9.08 -35.37 8.86
CA VAL A 11 9.75 -36.67 8.98
C VAL A 11 11.21 -36.57 8.53
N SER A 12 11.50 -35.88 7.43
CA SER A 12 12.89 -35.68 6.96
C SER A 12 13.75 -34.90 7.95
N LEU A 13 13.15 -34.02 8.75
CA LEU A 13 13.79 -33.27 9.83
C LEU A 13 13.84 -34.04 11.16
N GLY A 14 13.18 -35.19 11.25
CA GLY A 14 13.05 -35.96 12.48
C GLY A 14 12.23 -35.25 13.56
N LYS A 15 11.27 -34.39 13.17
CA LYS A 15 10.47 -33.57 14.09
C LYS A 15 8.99 -33.90 13.99
N THR A 16 8.29 -33.76 15.10
CA THR A 16 6.82 -33.67 15.12
C THR A 16 6.35 -32.27 14.75
N ARG A 17 5.05 -32.13 14.45
CA ARG A 17 4.43 -30.82 14.20
C ARG A 17 4.53 -29.93 15.43
N GLU A 18 4.28 -30.47 16.62
CA GLU A 18 4.34 -29.74 17.89
C GLU A 18 5.75 -29.20 18.15
N GLU A 19 6.79 -30.02 18.00
CA GLU A 19 8.18 -29.59 18.17
C GLU A 19 8.56 -28.51 17.17
N PHE A 20 8.19 -28.67 15.89
CA PHE A 20 8.44 -27.66 14.87
C PHE A 20 7.76 -26.33 15.20
N VAL A 21 6.52 -26.36 15.69
CA VAL A 21 5.79 -25.17 16.11
C VAL A 21 6.45 -24.51 17.32
N GLU A 22 6.79 -25.27 18.37
CA GLU A 22 7.45 -24.72 19.57
C GLU A 22 8.79 -24.06 19.24
N GLU A 23 9.62 -24.72 18.44
CA GLU A 23 10.90 -24.17 18.03
C GLU A 23 10.72 -22.90 17.17
N SER A 24 9.69 -22.86 16.33
CA SER A 24 9.38 -21.70 15.49
C SER A 24 8.86 -20.50 16.28
N LYS A 25 8.37 -20.69 17.51
CA LYS A 25 7.76 -19.58 18.29
C LYS A 25 8.71 -18.43 18.55
N THR A 26 9.97 -18.73 18.87
CA THR A 26 10.96 -17.68 19.16
C THR A 26 11.18 -16.81 17.93
N GLU A 27 11.42 -17.45 16.78
CA GLU A 27 11.62 -16.74 15.52
C GLU A 27 10.35 -15.97 15.10
N ALA A 28 9.17 -16.59 15.22
CA ALA A 28 7.90 -15.93 14.92
C ALA A 28 7.67 -14.70 15.83
N SER A 29 7.99 -14.81 17.12
CA SER A 29 7.90 -13.69 18.06
C SER A 29 8.83 -12.55 17.67
N ASP A 30 10.07 -12.85 17.30
CA ASP A 30 11.03 -11.83 16.90
C ASP A 30 10.68 -11.19 15.56
N ARG A 31 10.15 -11.96 14.61
CA ARG A 31 9.59 -11.42 13.37
C ARG A 31 8.47 -10.43 13.67
N LEU A 32 7.49 -10.82 14.49
CA LEU A 32 6.37 -9.95 14.87
C LEU A 32 6.83 -8.66 15.57
N LYS A 33 7.77 -8.76 16.52
CA LYS A 33 8.33 -7.56 17.18
C LYS A 33 8.94 -6.60 16.17
N ARG A 34 9.76 -7.11 15.23
CA ARG A 34 10.37 -6.28 14.19
C ARG A 34 9.30 -5.62 13.31
N SER A 35 8.29 -6.39 12.89
CA SER A 35 7.16 -5.85 12.11
C SER A 35 6.46 -4.72 12.86
N PHE A 36 6.15 -4.90 14.15
CA PHE A 36 5.46 -3.88 14.92
C PHE A 36 6.32 -2.64 15.17
N VAL A 37 7.63 -2.82 15.41
CA VAL A 37 8.55 -1.70 15.56
C VAL A 37 8.62 -0.88 14.27
N LEU A 38 8.81 -1.53 13.12
CA LEU A 38 8.85 -0.82 11.83
C LEU A 38 7.53 -0.15 11.49
N ALA A 39 6.40 -0.82 11.72
CA ALA A 39 5.08 -0.20 11.52
C ALA A 39 4.89 1.04 12.40
N LYS A 40 5.37 1.01 13.66
CA LYS A 40 5.29 2.17 14.55
C LYS A 40 6.19 3.31 14.08
N ILE A 41 7.39 3.01 13.60
CA ILE A 41 8.30 4.01 13.03
C ILE A 41 7.67 4.65 11.78
N ALA A 42 7.08 3.85 10.89
CA ALA A 42 6.38 4.35 9.71
C ALA A 42 5.29 5.36 10.07
N GLU A 43 4.49 5.03 11.09
CA GLU A 43 3.45 5.93 11.62
C GLU A 43 4.03 7.23 12.19
N GLU A 44 5.09 7.15 12.99
CA GLU A 44 5.71 8.32 13.63
C GLU A 44 6.45 9.24 12.64
N GLU A 45 7.04 8.65 11.60
CA GLU A 45 7.74 9.38 10.53
C GLU A 45 6.80 9.82 9.39
N GLY A 46 5.50 9.51 9.48
CA GLY A 46 4.50 9.88 8.47
C GLY A 46 4.76 9.25 7.10
N ILE A 47 5.25 8.01 7.07
CA ILE A 47 5.51 7.28 5.83
C ILE A 47 4.19 6.72 5.32
N GLU A 48 3.87 7.05 4.08
CA GLU A 48 2.67 6.59 3.39
C GLU A 48 3.05 5.91 2.07
N VAL A 49 2.22 4.98 1.63
CA VAL A 49 2.33 4.32 0.32
C VAL A 49 1.07 4.66 -0.45
N SER A 50 1.24 5.26 -1.62
CA SER A 50 0.13 5.63 -2.50
C SER A 50 -0.38 4.44 -3.32
N ASP A 51 -1.56 4.58 -3.90
CA ASP A 51 -2.08 3.57 -4.83
C ASP A 51 -1.23 3.50 -6.11
N GLU A 52 -0.64 4.62 -6.51
CA GLU A 52 0.28 4.75 -7.63
C GLU A 52 1.57 3.95 -7.39
N ASP A 53 2.16 4.01 -6.19
CA ASP A 53 3.36 3.23 -5.83
C ASP A 53 3.09 1.72 -5.93
N ILE A 54 1.89 1.30 -5.52
CA ILE A 54 1.45 -0.10 -5.61
C ILE A 54 1.28 -0.51 -7.07
N ASP A 55 0.69 0.34 -7.91
CA ASP A 55 0.52 0.08 -9.34
C ASP A 55 1.87 0.00 -10.07
N GLU A 56 2.81 0.88 -9.75
CA GLU A 56 4.17 0.83 -10.26
C GLU A 56 4.84 -0.48 -9.86
N ARG A 57 4.74 -0.86 -8.58
CA ARG A 57 5.31 -2.12 -8.09
C ARG A 57 4.74 -3.35 -8.78
N ILE A 58 3.43 -3.37 -9.03
CA ILE A 58 2.78 -4.42 -9.83
C ILE A 58 3.36 -4.42 -11.23
N SER A 59 3.45 -3.27 -11.89
CA SER A 59 4.02 -3.15 -13.24
C SER A 59 5.45 -3.70 -13.31
N GLU A 60 6.31 -3.33 -12.35
CA GLU A 60 7.68 -3.84 -12.24
C GLU A 60 7.75 -5.36 -12.10
N MET A 61 6.90 -5.95 -11.24
CA MET A 61 6.89 -7.40 -11.01
C MET A 61 6.61 -8.19 -12.29
N PHE A 62 5.89 -7.59 -13.24
CA PHE A 62 5.53 -8.20 -14.51
C PHE A 62 6.20 -7.55 -15.71
N SER A 63 7.20 -6.67 -15.52
CA SER A 63 7.83 -5.94 -16.63
C SER A 63 8.49 -6.85 -17.66
N ASN A 64 8.89 -8.05 -17.23
CA ASN A 64 9.50 -9.09 -18.07
C ASN A 64 8.52 -10.21 -18.45
N ALA A 65 7.23 -10.06 -18.15
CA ALA A 65 6.23 -11.05 -18.53
C ALA A 65 6.01 -10.99 -20.05
N GLU A 66 6.12 -12.13 -20.73
CA GLU A 66 5.81 -12.26 -22.16
C GLU A 66 4.30 -12.10 -22.45
N GLN A 67 3.46 -12.08 -21.41
CA GLN A 67 2.01 -12.00 -21.47
C GLN A 67 1.50 -10.84 -20.60
N GLU A 68 0.32 -10.31 -20.93
CA GLU A 68 -0.34 -9.29 -20.12
C GLU A 68 -0.55 -9.75 -18.68
N ILE A 69 -0.42 -8.81 -17.74
CA ILE A 69 -0.63 -9.03 -16.30
C ILE A 69 -2.06 -9.55 -16.11
N PRO A 70 -2.27 -10.77 -15.58
CA PRO A 70 -3.61 -11.26 -15.35
C PRO A 70 -4.32 -10.32 -14.37
N GLU A 71 -5.49 -9.80 -14.72
CA GLU A 71 -6.28 -8.91 -13.85
C GLU A 71 -6.60 -9.54 -12.49
N SER A 72 -6.69 -10.88 -12.43
CA SER A 72 -6.81 -11.63 -11.17
C SER A 72 -5.62 -11.43 -10.22
N SER A 73 -4.46 -11.02 -10.72
CA SER A 73 -3.25 -10.73 -9.95
C SER A 73 -3.31 -9.36 -9.27
N LYS A 74 -4.17 -8.45 -9.73
CA LYS A 74 -4.37 -7.09 -9.17
C LYS A 74 -5.49 -7.05 -8.12
N ASN A 75 -5.69 -8.16 -7.40
CA ASN A 75 -6.75 -8.24 -6.40
C ASN A 75 -6.38 -7.49 -5.11
N ALA A 76 -7.38 -7.25 -4.26
CA ALA A 76 -7.23 -6.52 -3.00
C ALA A 76 -6.21 -7.18 -2.04
N GLN A 77 -6.12 -8.52 -2.02
CA GLN A 77 -5.15 -9.22 -1.18
C GLN A 77 -3.71 -8.95 -1.61
N MET A 78 -3.45 -8.94 -2.92
CA MET A 78 -2.13 -8.59 -3.46
C MET A 78 -1.79 -7.12 -3.16
N ARG A 79 -2.74 -6.20 -3.37
CA ARG A 79 -2.54 -4.78 -3.07
C ARG A 79 -2.24 -4.53 -1.59
N ASP A 80 -2.96 -5.16 -0.66
CA ASP A 80 -2.69 -5.06 0.79
C ASP A 80 -1.31 -5.62 1.14
N TYR A 81 -0.91 -6.74 0.54
CA TYR A 81 0.43 -7.30 0.71
C TYR A 81 1.52 -6.33 0.22
N LEU A 82 1.37 -5.77 -0.98
CA LEU A 82 2.33 -4.84 -1.57
C LEU A 82 2.39 -3.53 -0.78
N SER A 83 1.24 -2.98 -0.38
CA SER A 83 1.17 -1.80 0.47
C SER A 83 1.99 -1.98 1.75
N ARG A 84 1.81 -3.10 2.46
CA ARG A 84 2.59 -3.41 3.67
C ARG A 84 4.07 -3.62 3.40
N SER A 85 4.41 -4.28 2.28
CA SER A 85 5.80 -4.54 1.90
C SER A 85 6.53 -3.24 1.57
N LEU A 86 5.92 -2.38 0.75
CA LEU A 86 6.46 -1.08 0.35
C LEU A 86 6.60 -0.16 1.57
N LEU A 87 5.62 -0.15 2.47
CA LEU A 87 5.69 0.65 3.69
C LEU A 87 6.90 0.26 4.54
N MET A 88 7.16 -1.04 4.69
CA MET A 88 8.32 -1.55 5.42
C MET A 88 9.64 -1.21 4.72
N GLU A 89 9.67 -1.25 3.39
CA GLU A 89 10.84 -0.92 2.58
C GLU A 89 11.22 0.56 2.71
N GLU A 90 10.25 1.47 2.52
CA GLU A 90 10.47 2.91 2.68
C GLU A 90 10.83 3.28 4.11
N THR A 91 10.27 2.58 5.11
CA THR A 91 10.69 2.73 6.51
C THR A 91 12.16 2.37 6.72
N MET A 92 12.61 1.24 6.17
CA MET A 92 14.01 0.84 6.29
C MET A 92 14.94 1.81 5.57
N LYS A 93 14.56 2.27 4.37
CA LYS A 93 15.31 3.27 3.61
C LYS A 93 15.44 4.61 4.35
N LYS A 94 14.37 5.06 5.02
CA LYS A 94 14.42 6.24 5.92
C LYS A 94 15.41 6.02 7.07
N LEU A 95 15.37 4.85 7.72
CA LEU A 95 16.31 4.50 8.79
C LEU A 95 17.76 4.43 8.30
N GLU A 96 18.00 3.94 7.08
CA GLU A 96 19.32 3.92 6.45
C GLU A 96 19.86 5.34 6.25
N GLY A 97 19.04 6.28 5.75
CA GLY A 97 19.41 7.69 5.64
C GLY A 97 19.78 8.31 6.99
N ILE A 98 18.94 8.09 8.01
CA ILE A 98 19.22 8.56 9.39
C ILE A 98 20.55 7.97 9.91
N ALA A 99 20.78 6.67 9.71
CA ALA A 99 22.01 5.99 10.13
C ALA A 99 23.25 6.49 9.37
N ALA A 100 23.10 6.88 8.11
CA ALA A 100 24.15 7.51 7.30
C ALA A 100 24.46 8.96 7.71
N GLY A 101 23.65 9.54 8.61
CA GLY A 101 23.80 10.93 9.08
C GLY A 101 23.03 11.96 8.26
N GLU A 102 22.17 11.51 7.35
CA GLU A 102 21.23 12.35 6.61
C GLU A 102 20.09 12.75 7.57
N SER A 103 20.41 13.69 8.45
CA SER A 103 19.44 14.26 9.40
C SER A 103 18.58 15.25 8.64
N GLY A 104 17.28 14.96 8.52
CA GLY A 104 16.34 15.75 7.71
C GLY A 104 16.25 17.22 8.15
N GLU A 105 16.78 18.11 7.32
CA GLU A 105 16.14 19.37 6.98
C GLU A 105 15.78 19.27 5.49
N ASP A 106 14.51 19.13 5.13
CA ASP A 106 13.81 20.07 4.23
C ASP A 106 12.32 19.70 3.97
N ASN A 107 11.46 20.66 4.32
CA ASN A 107 10.20 21.13 3.72
C ASN A 107 9.18 20.20 3.03
N THR A 108 7.98 20.16 3.62
CA THR A 108 6.72 20.49 2.92
C THR A 108 5.79 21.35 3.80
N ASP A 109 6.23 22.56 4.15
CA ASP A 109 5.32 23.70 4.31
C ASP A 109 5.46 24.57 3.07
N GLN A 110 4.60 24.32 2.08
CA GLN A 110 4.22 25.28 1.03
C GLN A 110 3.03 24.74 0.23
N GLY A 111 1.84 24.79 0.83
CA GLY A 111 0.61 24.97 0.08
C GLY A 111 0.30 26.46 0.04
N PRO A 112 0.13 27.10 -1.14
CA PRO A 112 -0.18 28.51 -1.19
C PRO A 112 -1.60 28.74 -0.67
N ASP A 113 -1.65 29.47 0.44
CA ASP A 113 -2.80 30.24 0.87
C ASP A 113 -3.36 31.03 -0.33
N LYS A 114 -4.59 30.69 -0.72
CA LYS A 114 -5.45 31.52 -1.56
C LYS A 114 -6.78 31.70 -0.84
N SER A 115 -6.76 32.31 0.34
CA SER A 115 -7.86 33.20 0.73
C SER A 115 -7.68 34.54 0.00
N ASP A 116 -8.50 34.77 -1.03
CA ASP A 116 -9.22 36.03 -1.26
C ASP A 116 -9.86 36.03 -2.66
N ALA A 117 -11.19 35.93 -2.69
CA ALA A 117 -12.07 36.88 -3.40
C ALA A 117 -13.51 36.34 -3.39
N ALA A 118 -14.30 36.84 -2.44
CA ALA A 118 -15.75 36.86 -2.56
C ALA A 118 -16.15 37.85 -3.67
N SER A 119 -17.04 37.42 -4.56
CA SER A 119 -18.01 38.31 -5.19
C SER A 119 -19.20 37.49 -5.69
N ASP A 120 -20.21 37.39 -4.83
CA ASP A 120 -21.60 37.32 -5.26
C ASP A 120 -21.93 38.62 -6.03
N PRO A 121 -22.74 38.55 -7.10
CA PRO A 121 -24.06 39.14 -6.94
C PRO A 121 -25.20 38.29 -7.50
N ALA A 122 -26.28 38.33 -6.73
CA ALA A 122 -27.60 37.83 -7.05
C ALA A 122 -28.29 38.53 -8.24
N ASP A 123 -29.13 37.75 -8.92
CA ASP A 123 -30.51 38.05 -9.35
C ASP A 123 -30.76 39.18 -10.39
N ASP A 124 -31.25 38.83 -11.58
CA ASP A 124 -32.67 38.99 -11.96
C ASP A 124 -32.91 38.84 -13.49
N ASN A 125 -33.98 38.10 -13.81
CA ASN A 125 -34.90 38.25 -14.93
C ASN A 125 -34.56 37.83 -16.39
N LYS A 126 -35.24 36.76 -16.84
CA LYS A 126 -36.50 36.83 -17.63
C LYS A 126 -36.51 36.08 -18.98
N ASP A 127 -37.47 35.14 -19.05
CA ASP A 127 -38.25 34.65 -20.19
C ASP A 127 -37.58 34.31 -21.52
N GLN A 128 -37.71 33.05 -21.93
CA GLN A 128 -38.53 32.73 -23.10
C GLN A 128 -39.07 31.29 -23.02
N GLU A 129 -40.39 31.20 -22.86
CA GLU A 129 -41.22 30.06 -23.27
C GLU A 129 -41.00 29.78 -24.76
N THR A 130 -41.00 28.51 -25.18
CA THR A 130 -42.10 27.93 -25.99
C THR A 130 -41.92 26.42 -26.24
N GLU A 131 -43.06 25.74 -26.03
CA GLU A 131 -43.63 24.63 -26.83
C GLU A 131 -42.94 23.26 -26.82
N GLU A 132 -43.55 22.29 -26.12
CA GLU A 132 -44.59 21.35 -26.61
C GLU A 132 -44.01 20.15 -27.35
N GLY A 133 -44.20 18.96 -26.77
CA GLY A 133 -43.82 17.69 -27.36
C GLY A 133 -44.26 16.55 -26.47
N GLU A 134 -45.43 16.00 -26.79
CA GLU A 134 -46.23 15.03 -26.06
C GLU A 134 -45.52 13.76 -25.56
N VAL A 135 -46.07 13.28 -24.44
CA VAL A 135 -46.21 11.91 -23.98
C VAL A 135 -46.25 10.85 -25.09
N ASN A 136 -45.66 9.68 -24.83
CA ASN A 136 -46.43 8.42 -24.73
C ASN A 136 -45.58 7.26 -24.20
N ALA A 137 -46.32 6.36 -23.57
CA ALA A 137 -45.95 5.25 -22.70
C ALA A 137 -45.17 4.09 -23.36
#